data_AF-L8J1J4-F1
#
_entry.id   AF-L8J1J4-F1
#
_cell.length_a   1.000
_cell.length_b   1.000
_cell.length_c   1.000
_cell.angle_alpha   90.00
_cell.angle_beta   90.00
_cell.angle_gamma   90.00
#
_symmetry.space_group_name_H-M   'P 1'
#
loop_
_entity.id
_entity.type
_entity.pdbx_description
1 polymer ?
#
loop_
_entity_poly.entity_id
_entity_poly.type
_entity_poly.pdbx_seq_one_letter_code
_entity_poly.pdbx_strand_id
1 'polypeptide(L)' 'VSGSTEKCWNLHGKCRDTCSRNEKIYVFCLSGKLCCVKPKFQPNTSPQLINT' A
#
# COMPACT_ATOMS: atom_id res chain seq x y z
N VAL A 1 15.36 -13.61 -15.49
CA VAL A 1 14.94 -13.51 -14.07
C VAL A 1 13.48 -13.16 -14.03
N SER A 2 12.61 -14.07 -13.59
CA SER A 2 11.19 -13.76 -13.38
C SER A 2 11.08 -12.82 -12.18
N GLY A 3 10.97 -11.52 -12.45
CA GLY A 3 10.99 -10.46 -11.46
C GLY A 3 9.75 -10.48 -10.55
N SER A 4 9.78 -11.35 -9.54
CA SER A 4 8.79 -11.33 -8.46
C SER A 4 8.82 -9.94 -7.81
N THR A 5 7.76 -9.15 -8.05
CA THR A 5 7.61 -7.83 -7.42
C THR A 5 7.55 -8.01 -5.92
N GLU A 6 8.44 -7.33 -5.18
CA GLU A 6 8.44 -7.30 -3.72
C GLU A 6 7.03 -6.93 -3.21
N LYS A 7 6.52 -7.74 -2.28
CA LYS A 7 5.20 -7.55 -1.68
C LYS A 7 5.34 -6.82 -0.35
N CYS A 8 4.37 -5.98 -0.04
CA CYS A 8 4.33 -5.20 1.19
C CYS A 8 2.89 -5.18 1.74
N TRP A 9 2.67 -4.54 2.90
CA TRP A 9 1.36 -4.43 3.53
C TRP A 9 0.63 -5.78 3.67
N ASN A 10 1.26 -6.75 4.36
CA ASN A 10 0.73 -8.12 4.50
C ASN A 10 0.31 -8.76 3.16
N LEU A 11 1.16 -8.61 2.13
CA LEU A 11 0.94 -9.14 0.77
C LEU A 11 -0.19 -8.46 -0.03
N HIS A 12 -0.85 -7.45 0.53
CA HIS A 12 -1.91 -6.68 -0.15
C HIS A 12 -1.36 -5.51 -0.98
N GLY A 13 -0.09 -5.16 -0.80
CA GLY A 13 0.61 -4.14 -1.57
C GLY A 13 1.74 -4.70 -2.44
N LYS A 14 2.21 -3.87 -3.35
CA LYS A 14 3.37 -4.14 -4.22
C LYS A 14 4.32 -2.96 -4.18
N CYS A 15 5.62 -3.25 -4.06
CA CYS A 15 6.67 -2.23 -4.11
C CYS A 15 6.94 -1.80 -5.55
N ARG A 16 6.81 -0.49 -5.83
CA ARG A 16 6.96 0.11 -7.16
C ARG A 16 7.63 1.47 -7.05
N ASP A 17 8.27 1.92 -8.13
CA ASP A 17 8.83 3.27 -8.21
C ASP A 17 7.72 4.34 -8.21
N THR A 18 6.55 4.02 -8.78
CA THR A 18 5.34 4.86 -8.75
C THR A 18 4.08 4.02 -8.57
N CYS A 19 3.10 4.53 -7.83
CA CYS A 19 1.81 3.86 -7.65
C CYS A 19 0.83 4.13 -8.80
N SER A 20 -0.05 3.17 -9.05
CA SER A 20 -1.14 3.34 -10.03
C SER A 20 -2.18 4.33 -9.48
N ARG A 21 -2.97 4.97 -10.35
CA ARG A 21 -4.02 5.95 -9.92
C ARG A 21 -5.03 5.40 -8.90
N ASN A 22 -5.27 4.09 -8.90
CA ASN A 22 -6.20 3.41 -7.98
C ASN A 22 -5.50 2.77 -6.77
N GLU A 23 -4.25 3.13 -6.51
CA GLU A 23 -3.48 2.71 -5.34
C GLU A 23 -3.11 3.96 -4.53
N LYS A 24 -2.91 3.79 -3.22
CA LYS A 24 -2.28 4.83 -2.40
C LYS A 24 -0.94 4.35 -1.89
N ILE A 25 -0.06 5.31 -1.61
CA ILE A 25 1.20 5.09 -0.92
C ILE A 25 0.90 4.89 0.56
N TYR A 26 1.45 3.83 1.15
CA TYR A 26 1.29 3.59 2.59
C TYR A 26 2.61 3.71 3.36
N VAL A 27 3.66 3.01 2.92
CA VAL A 27 5.01 3.04 3.49
C VAL A 27 6.06 2.90 2.38
N PHE A 28 7.33 3.08 2.70
CA PHE A 28 8.43 2.67 1.85
C PHE A 28 8.75 1.18 2.07
N CYS A 29 9.14 0.51 1.00
CA CYS A 29 9.71 -0.84 1.04
C CYS A 29 11.19 -0.77 1.40
N LEU A 30 11.78 -1.91 1.78
CA LEU A 30 13.21 -1.97 2.12
C LEU A 30 14.10 -1.62 0.91
N SER A 31 13.60 -1.86 -0.30
CA SER A 31 14.21 -1.43 -1.55
C SER A 31 14.20 0.08 -1.79
N GLY A 32 13.58 0.88 -0.91
CA GLY A 32 13.37 2.32 -1.08
C GLY A 32 12.20 2.67 -2.00
N LYS A 33 11.53 1.67 -2.60
CA LYS A 33 10.35 1.85 -3.45
C LYS A 33 9.10 2.17 -2.64
N LEU A 34 8.08 2.69 -3.30
CA LEU A 34 6.77 2.95 -2.69
C LEU A 34 5.98 1.65 -2.52
N CYS A 35 5.45 1.40 -1.33
CA CYS A 35 4.45 0.36 -1.11
C CYS A 35 3.08 0.86 -1.58
N CYS A 36 2.64 0.37 -2.74
CA CYS A 36 1.37 0.75 -3.35
C CYS A 36 0.28 -0.25 -2.95
N VAL A 37 -0.79 0.26 -2.31
CA VAL A 37 -1.88 -0.54 -1.74
C VAL A 37 -3.22 -0.10 -2.30
N LYS A 38 -4.06 -1.06 -2.72
CA LYS A 38 -5.44 -0.77 -3.14
C LYS A 38 -6.28 -0.25 -1.96
N PRO A 39 -7.13 0.77 -2.13
CA PRO A 39 -7.96 1.35 -1.07
C PRO A 39 -8.78 0.34 -0.25
N LYS A 40 -9.27 -0.75 -0.86
CA LYS A 40 -10.06 -1.78 -0.17
C LYS A 40 -9.32 -2.54 0.94
N PHE A 41 -7.99 -2.46 0.98
CA PHE A 41 -7.15 -3.08 2.00
C PHE A 41 -6.62 -2.05 3.01
N GLN A 42 -7.11 -0.82 2.93
CA GLN A 42 -6.83 0.21 3.91
C GLN A 42 -7.94 0.18 4.96
N PRO A 43 -7.61 0.42 6.24
CA PRO A 43 -8.64 0.68 7.22
C PRO A 43 -9.47 1.88 6.74
N ASN A 44 -10.79 1.83 6.93
CA ASN A 44 -11.64 2.99 6.69
C ASN A 44 -11.25 4.07 7.69
N THR A 45 -10.36 4.97 7.29
CA THR A 45 -10.02 6.17 8.06
C THR A 45 -11.07 7.26 7.90
N SER A 46 -12.30 6.90 7.49
CA SER A 46 -13.45 7.74 7.83
C SER A 46 -13.32 7.96 9.34
N PRO A 47 -13.22 9.22 9.81
CA PRO A 47 -13.46 9.49 11.22
C PRO A 47 -14.93 9.14 11.46
N GLN A 48 -15.22 7.84 11.63
CA GLN A 48 -16.31 7.38 12.45
C GLN A 48 -15.93 7.92 13.82
N LEU A 49 -16.34 9.17 14.06
CA LEU A 49 -16.68 9.73 15.34
C LEU A 49 -16.13 8.87 16.49
N ILE A 50 -14.93 9.20 16.99
CA ILE A 50 -14.52 8.78 18.33
C ILE A 50 -15.42 9.52 19.34
N ASN A 51 -16.71 9.23 19.32
CA ASN A 51 -17.60 9.46 20.44
C ASN A 51 -17.68 8.14 21.18
N THR A 52 -16.70 7.89 22.05
CA THR A 52 -16.83 7.30 23.39
C THR A 52 -15.45 7.31 24.04
#